data_AF-A0A6N7A9I4-F1
#
_entry.id   AF-A0A6N7A9I4-F1
#
_cell.length_a   1.000
_cell.length_b   1.000
_cell.length_c   1.000
_cell.angle_alpha   90.00
_cell.angle_beta   90.00
_cell.angle_gamma   90.00
#
_symmetry.space_group_name_H-M   'P 1'
#
loop_
_entity.id
_entity.type
_entity.pdbx_description
1 polymer ?
#
loop_
_entity_poly.entity_id
_entity_poly.type
_entity_poly.pdbx_seq_one_letter_code
_entity_poly.pdbx_strand_id
1 'polypeptide(L)'
;MSNHNPEQERLKRLRERQIADRDPTVKKREFQRQSVERERRAYRPLTLKEAWADIPHIWKGMFYSLVLGLATTYAITSLWDSIWAWVASAFVLLFFLIIGLAIGRAADSRDDIKENLR
;
A
#
# COMPACT_ATOMS: atom_id res chain seq x y z
N MET A 1 54.39 3.32 37.26
CA MET A 1 53.51 4.38 36.75
C MET A 1 53.30 4.13 35.27
N SER A 2 52.12 3.63 34.86
CA SER A 2 51.84 3.31 33.46
C SER A 2 51.68 4.60 32.67
N ASN A 3 52.64 4.92 31.82
CA ASN A 3 52.59 6.07 30.93
C ASN A 3 51.59 5.76 29.79
N HIS A 4 50.29 5.86 30.08
CA HIS A 4 49.24 5.80 29.07
C HIS A 4 49.32 7.10 28.27
N ASN A 5 50.12 7.09 27.20
CA ASN A 5 50.29 8.22 26.31
C ASN A 5 48.99 8.39 25.49
N PRO A 6 48.19 9.45 25.72
CA PRO A 6 46.90 9.66 25.02
C PRO A 6 47.08 9.78 23.49
N GLU A 7 48.27 10.17 23.05
CA GLU A 7 48.63 10.18 21.62
C GLU A 7 48.72 8.78 21.01
N GLN A 8 49.20 7.77 21.75
CA GLN A 8 49.27 6.40 21.25
C GLN A 8 47.88 5.81 21.03
N GLU A 9 46.93 6.08 21.93
CA GLU A 9 45.54 5.67 21.74
C GLU A 9 44.86 6.39 20.59
N ARG A 10 45.18 7.68 20.37
CA ARG A 10 44.69 8.44 19.21
C ARG A 10 45.21 7.82 17.91
N LEU A 11 46.50 7.49 17.84
CA LEU A 11 47.11 6.87 16.66
C LEU A 11 46.58 5.46 16.40
N LYS A 12 46.35 4.67 17.46
CA LYS A 12 45.74 3.34 17.35
C LYS A 12 44.33 3.42 16.74
N ARG A 13 43.49 4.33 17.24
CA ARG A 13 42.14 4.58 16.69
C ARG A 13 42.17 5.03 15.23
N LEU A 14 43.16 5.85 14.86
CA LEU A 14 43.31 6.34 13.49
C LEU A 14 43.72 5.23 12.52
N ARG A 15 44.62 4.34 12.94
CA ARG A 15 45.02 3.15 12.18
C ARG A 15 43.86 2.17 12.02
N GLU A 16 43.11 1.89 13.08
CA GLU A 16 41.93 1.01 13.02
C GLU A 16 40.88 1.54 12.03
N ARG A 17 40.64 2.86 12.01
CA ARG A 17 39.75 3.48 11.02
C ARG A 17 40.25 3.30 9.59
N GLN A 18 41.54 3.50 9.33
CA GLN A 18 42.12 3.33 7.99
C GLN A 18 42.09 1.87 7.51
N ILE A 19 42.25 0.90 8.41
CA ILE A 19 42.14 -0.52 8.10
C ILE A 19 40.68 -0.89 7.79
N ALA A 20 39.73 -0.38 8.58
CA ALA A 20 38.30 -0.60 8.35
C ALA A 20 37.83 0.01 7.01
N ASP A 21 38.31 1.20 6.67
CA ASP A 21 37.97 1.88 5.40
C ASP A 21 38.52 1.16 4.17
N ARG A 22 39.65 0.46 4.34
CA ARG A 22 40.28 -0.33 3.27
C ARG A 22 39.75 -1.76 3.18
N ASP A 23 38.85 -2.18 4.07
CA ASP A 23 38.34 -3.55 4.06
C ASP A 23 37.31 -3.74 2.92
N PRO A 24 37.65 -4.49 1.85
CA PRO A 24 36.75 -4.72 0.73
C PRO A 24 35.54 -5.59 1.10
N THR A 25 35.56 -6.25 2.27
CA THR A 25 34.47 -7.12 2.71
C THR A 25 33.25 -6.36 3.21
N VAL A 26 33.44 -5.12 3.68
CA VAL A 26 32.33 -4.26 4.14
C VAL A 26 31.40 -3.91 2.98
N LYS A 27 31.96 -3.47 1.84
CA LYS A 27 31.20 -3.21 0.62
C LYS A 27 30.52 -4.47 0.07
N LYS A 28 31.19 -5.62 0.13
CA LYS A 28 30.60 -6.91 -0.28
C LYS A 28 29.41 -7.30 0.61
N ARG A 29 29.51 -7.10 1.92
CA ARG A 29 28.41 -7.34 2.88
C ARG A 29 27.24 -6.41 2.66
N GLU A 30 27.49 -5.12 2.43
CA GLU A 30 26.43 -4.16 2.10
C GLU A 30 25.71 -4.56 0.81
N PHE A 31 26.46 -4.95 -0.22
CA PHE A 31 25.88 -5.38 -1.49
C PHE A 31 25.07 -6.67 -1.35
N GLN A 32 25.59 -7.67 -0.63
CA GLN A 32 24.84 -8.90 -0.32
C GLN A 32 23.57 -8.61 0.48
N ARG A 33 23.65 -7.72 1.48
CA ARG A 33 22.48 -7.32 2.26
C ARG A 33 21.42 -6.66 1.40
N GLN A 34 21.80 -5.74 0.51
CA GLN A 34 20.88 -5.12 -0.43
C GLN A 34 20.26 -6.13 -1.41
N SER A 35 21.04 -7.07 -1.93
CA SER A 35 20.52 -8.13 -2.81
C SER A 35 19.51 -9.03 -2.09
N VAL A 36 19.82 -9.46 -0.86
CA VAL A 36 18.92 -10.30 -0.05
C VAL A 36 17.64 -9.55 0.34
N GLU A 37 17.73 -8.26 0.64
CA GLU A 37 16.54 -7.43 0.92
C GLU A 37 15.66 -7.24 -0.32
N ARG A 38 16.26 -7.04 -1.50
CA ARG A 38 15.54 -6.97 -2.79
C ARG A 38 14.88 -8.30 -3.13
N GLU A 39 15.60 -9.40 -2.94
CA GLU A 39 15.10 -10.74 -3.19
C GLU A 39 13.95 -11.09 -2.22
N ARG A 40 14.07 -10.77 -0.94
CA ARG A 40 12.96 -10.91 0.03
C ARG A 40 11.74 -10.07 -0.31
N ARG A 41 11.90 -8.88 -0.88
CA ARG A 41 10.76 -8.06 -1.34
C ARG A 41 10.12 -8.66 -2.60
N ALA A 42 10.92 -9.20 -3.51
CA ALA A 42 10.43 -9.83 -4.74
C ALA A 42 9.71 -11.17 -4.48
N TYR A 43 10.19 -11.95 -3.50
CA TYR A 43 9.58 -13.23 -3.10
C TYR A 43 8.61 -13.12 -1.92
N ARG A 44 8.25 -11.90 -1.48
CA ARG A 44 7.16 -11.78 -0.51
C ARG A 44 5.88 -12.25 -1.20
N PRO A 45 5.20 -13.28 -0.66
CA PRO A 45 3.93 -13.69 -1.23
C PRO A 45 2.96 -12.53 -1.06
N LEU A 46 2.62 -11.87 -2.17
CA LEU A 46 1.56 -10.87 -2.20
C LEU A 46 0.29 -11.55 -1.73
N THR A 47 -0.15 -11.23 -0.52
CA THR A 47 -1.40 -11.78 0.00
C THR A 47 -2.56 -11.10 -0.72
N LEU A 48 -3.65 -11.82 -0.98
CA LEU A 48 -4.86 -11.26 -1.60
C LEU A 48 -5.39 -10.04 -0.82
N LYS A 49 -5.14 -10.00 0.49
CA LYS A 49 -5.47 -8.87 1.36
C LYS A 49 -4.63 -7.63 1.08
N GLU A 50 -3.32 -7.78 0.87
CA GLU A 50 -2.43 -6.66 0.50
C GLU A 50 -2.79 -6.15 -0.90
N ALA A 51 -3.02 -7.05 -1.85
CA ALA A 51 -3.48 -6.67 -3.19
C ALA A 51 -4.82 -5.91 -3.15
N TRP A 52 -5.76 -6.31 -2.27
CA TRP A 52 -7.01 -5.58 -2.09
C TRP A 52 -6.82 -4.23 -1.38
N ALA A 53 -5.85 -4.12 -0.49
CA ALA A 53 -5.53 -2.85 0.18
C ALA A 53 -5.04 -1.80 -0.82
N ASP A 54 -4.20 -2.20 -1.79
CA ASP A 54 -3.58 -1.33 -2.78
C ASP A 54 -4.54 -0.82 -3.88
N ILE A 55 -5.75 -1.39 -4.00
CA ILE A 55 -6.75 -0.94 -4.96
C ILE A 55 -7.31 0.43 -4.54
N PRO A 56 -7.42 1.42 -5.46
CA PRO A 56 -7.99 2.73 -5.16
C PRO A 56 -9.41 2.65 -4.60
N HIS A 57 -9.76 3.57 -3.71
CA HIS A 57 -11.06 3.57 -3.05
C HIS A 57 -12.22 3.77 -4.02
N ILE A 58 -11.98 4.42 -5.17
CA ILE A 58 -12.91 4.56 -6.28
C ILE A 58 -13.43 3.19 -6.75
N TRP A 59 -12.52 2.26 -7.02
CA TRP A 59 -12.87 0.93 -7.51
C TRP A 59 -13.60 0.11 -6.45
N LYS A 60 -13.18 0.22 -5.18
CA LYS A 60 -13.87 -0.43 -4.06
C LYS A 60 -15.29 0.10 -3.91
N GLY A 61 -15.47 1.42 -3.94
CA GLY A 61 -16.77 2.08 -3.86
C GLY A 61 -17.70 1.67 -5.01
N MET A 62 -17.18 1.67 -6.25
CA MET A 62 -17.92 1.17 -7.40
C MET A 62 -18.32 -0.30 -7.23
N PHE A 63 -17.40 -1.17 -6.83
CA PHE A 63 -17.67 -2.59 -6.63
C PHE A 63 -18.77 -2.82 -5.59
N TYR A 64 -18.68 -2.19 -4.42
CA TYR A 64 -19.71 -2.32 -3.38
C TYR A 64 -21.06 -1.80 -3.86
N SER A 65 -21.09 -0.66 -4.55
CA SER A 65 -22.34 -0.10 -5.07
C SER A 65 -22.96 -0.94 -6.18
N LEU A 66 -22.15 -1.56 -7.04
CA LEU A 66 -22.62 -2.46 -8.09
C LEU A 66 -23.26 -3.71 -7.46
N VAL A 67 -22.58 -4.34 -6.50
CA VAL A 67 -23.10 -5.52 -5.79
C VAL A 67 -24.41 -5.20 -5.09
N LEU A 68 -24.46 -4.06 -4.37
CA LEU A 68 -25.66 -3.62 -3.67
C LEU A 68 -26.79 -3.26 -4.64
N GLY A 69 -26.46 -2.58 -5.75
CA GLY A 69 -27.42 -2.22 -6.79
C GLY A 69 -28.03 -3.44 -7.46
N LEU A 70 -27.21 -4.45 -7.79
CA LEU A 70 -27.70 -5.72 -8.35
C LEU A 70 -28.59 -6.49 -7.36
N ALA A 71 -28.20 -6.56 -6.09
CA ALA A 71 -29.01 -7.19 -5.05
C ALA A 71 -30.37 -6.49 -4.89
N THR A 72 -30.38 -5.14 -4.94
CA THR A 72 -31.62 -4.36 -4.86
C THR A 72 -32.49 -4.55 -6.09
N THR A 73 -31.90 -4.55 -7.30
CA THR A 73 -32.62 -4.84 -8.55
C THR A 73 -33.27 -6.21 -8.50
N TYR A 74 -32.57 -7.24 -8.04
CA TYR A 74 -33.12 -8.58 -7.88
C TYR A 74 -34.30 -8.60 -6.89
N ALA A 75 -34.19 -7.88 -5.77
CA ALA A 75 -35.29 -7.78 -4.81
C ALA A 75 -36.52 -7.08 -5.40
N ILE A 76 -36.33 -6.00 -6.17
CA ILE A 76 -37.43 -5.25 -6.79
C ILE A 76 -38.15 -6.12 -7.84
N THR A 77 -37.41 -6.75 -8.74
CA THR A 77 -38.02 -7.57 -9.80
C THR A 77 -38.63 -8.87 -9.25
N SER A 78 -38.14 -9.39 -8.13
CA SER A 78 -38.74 -10.56 -7.47
C SER A 78 -40.05 -10.24 -6.74
N LEU A 79 -40.22 -9.02 -6.24
CA LEU A 79 -41.43 -8.62 -5.49
C LEU A 79 -42.49 -7.99 -6.39
N TRP A 80 -42.08 -7.43 -7.53
CA TRP A 80 -42.95 -6.70 -8.44
C TRP A 80 -42.74 -7.14 -9.88
N ASP A 81 -43.64 -8.00 -10.38
CA ASP A 81 -43.63 -8.47 -11.77
C ASP A 81 -44.36 -7.47 -12.68
N SER A 82 -43.66 -6.41 -13.08
CA SER A 82 -44.17 -5.41 -14.01
C SER A 82 -43.04 -4.83 -14.86
N ILE A 83 -43.35 -4.36 -16.07
CA ILE A 83 -42.38 -3.67 -16.91
C ILE A 83 -41.81 -2.41 -16.23
N TRP A 84 -42.60 -1.76 -15.38
CA TRP A 84 -42.16 -0.62 -14.58
C TRP A 84 -41.13 -0.99 -13.53
N ALA A 85 -41.14 -2.23 -13.01
CA ALA A 85 -40.14 -2.70 -12.06
C ALA A 85 -38.75 -2.81 -12.71
N TRP A 86 -38.68 -3.21 -13.98
CA TRP A 86 -37.43 -3.21 -14.75
C TRP A 86 -36.87 -1.81 -14.94
N VAL A 87 -37.72 -0.85 -15.31
CA VAL A 87 -37.32 0.57 -15.49
C VAL A 87 -36.85 1.15 -14.15
N ALA A 88 -37.62 0.96 -13.08
CA ALA A 88 -37.25 1.43 -11.74
C ALA A 88 -35.92 0.82 -11.26
N SER A 89 -35.72 -0.48 -11.49
CA SER A 89 -34.48 -1.16 -11.13
C SER A 89 -33.26 -0.63 -11.89
N ALA A 90 -33.42 -0.28 -13.17
CA ALA A 90 -32.34 0.36 -13.94
C ALA A 90 -31.94 1.72 -13.35
N PHE A 91 -32.92 2.54 -12.94
CA PHE A 91 -32.66 3.80 -12.25
C PHE A 91 -31.97 3.61 -10.90
N VAL A 92 -32.42 2.63 -10.10
CA VAL A 92 -31.82 2.30 -8.81
C VAL A 92 -30.36 1.88 -8.98
N LEU A 93 -30.06 1.02 -9.96
CA LEU A 93 -28.70 0.56 -10.22
C LEU A 93 -27.79 1.72 -10.65
N LEU A 94 -28.27 2.59 -11.53
CA LEU A 94 -27.55 3.79 -11.95
C LEU A 94 -27.30 4.75 -10.77
N PHE A 95 -28.31 4.95 -9.92
CA PHE A 95 -28.19 5.78 -8.73
C PHE A 95 -27.14 5.24 -7.75
N PHE A 96 -27.13 3.94 -7.48
CA PHE A 96 -26.12 3.32 -6.64
C PHE A 96 -24.72 3.46 -7.23
N LEU A 97 -24.54 3.27 -8.54
CA LEU A 97 -23.25 3.48 -9.20
C LEU A 97 -22.71 4.91 -9.02
N ILE A 98 -23.58 5.92 -9.16
CA ILE A 98 -23.19 7.32 -8.94
C ILE A 98 -22.75 7.54 -7.48
N ILE A 99 -23.52 7.01 -6.52
CA ILE A 99 -23.16 7.09 -5.10
C ILE A 99 -21.84 6.39 -4.81
N GLY A 100 -21.65 5.18 -5.31
CA GLY A 100 -20.43 4.41 -5.12
C GLY A 100 -19.20 5.10 -5.67
N LEU A 101 -19.32 5.70 -6.86
CA LEU A 101 -18.29 6.52 -7.48
C LEU A 101 -17.99 7.77 -6.63
N ALA A 102 -19.02 8.48 -6.16
CA ALA A 102 -18.86 9.68 -5.34
C ALA A 102 -18.17 9.38 -4.01
N ILE A 103 -18.60 8.32 -3.30
CA ILE A 103 -18.00 7.87 -2.04
C ILE A 103 -16.55 7.44 -2.27
N GLY A 104 -16.30 6.65 -3.30
CA GLY A 104 -14.96 6.16 -3.63
C GLY A 104 -13.99 7.31 -3.96
N ARG A 105 -14.46 8.32 -4.71
CA ARG A 105 -13.66 9.52 -5.02
C ARG A 105 -13.44 10.39 -3.79
N ALA A 106 -14.45 10.56 -2.95
CA ALA A 106 -14.33 11.32 -1.71
C ALA A 106 -13.32 10.70 -0.73
N ALA A 107 -13.28 9.36 -0.66
CA ALA A 107 -12.30 8.64 0.13
C ALA A 107 -10.87 8.83 -0.41
N ASP A 108 -10.67 8.72 -1.73
CA ASP A 108 -9.38 8.98 -2.37
C ASP A 108 -8.90 10.42 -2.09
N SER A 109 -9.77 11.42 -2.31
CA SER A 109 -9.41 12.82 -2.05
C SER A 109 -9.07 13.09 -0.59
N ARG A 110 -9.69 12.37 0.36
CA ARG A 110 -9.36 12.50 1.79
C ARG A 110 -7.96 11.95 2.08
N ASP A 111 -7.58 10.83 1.46
CA ASP A 111 -6.27 10.22 1.65
C ASP A 111 -5.17 11.08 1.00
N ASP A 112 -5.40 11.63 -0.18
CA ASP A 112 -4.49 12.59 -0.84
C ASP A 112 -4.25 13.84 0.01
N ILE A 113 -5.30 14.41 0.62
CA ILE A 113 -5.18 15.57 1.52
C ILE A 113 -4.36 15.20 2.76
N LYS A 114 -4.55 14.00 3.31
CA LYS A 114 -3.83 13.54 4.50
C LYS A 114 -2.34 13.30 4.23
N GLU A 115 -1.99 12.84 3.03
CA GLU A 115 -0.59 12.68 2.60
C GLU A 115 0.10 14.04 2.45
N ASN A 116 -0.56 15.03 1.83
CA ASN A 116 0.00 16.37 1.63
C ASN A 116 0.10 17.23 2.92
N LEU A 117 -0.60 16.84 4.00
CA LEU A 117 -0.54 17.50 5.31
C LEU A 117 0.53 16.90 6.25
N ARG A 118 1.20 15.81 5.86
CA ARG A 118 2.26 15.15 6.62
C ARG A 118 3.66 15.54 6.12
#